data_AF-A0A4V0Y8R8-F1
#
_entry.id   AF-A0A4V0Y8R8-F1
#
_cell.length_a   1.000
_cell.length_b   1.000
_cell.length_c   1.000
_cell.angle_alpha   90.00
_cell.angle_beta   90.00
_cell.angle_gamma   90.00
#
_symmetry.space_group_name_H-M   'P 1'
#
loop_
_entity.id
_entity.type
_entity.pdbx_description
1 polymer ?
#
loop_
_entity_poly.entity_id
_entity_poly.type
_entity_poly.pdbx_seq_one_letter_code
_entity_poly.pdbx_strand_id
1 'polypeptide(L)'
;MALILSKNLSATLLVLTSFHSFNRLPPYFYYARAAFKLYMLCGCLLIFDGVRRSSFSVEAVQTVWLWNYCLGLPLISAEICVTAGHLSQFTNVHIILPIYTVLSYHFAPEYVDAYLLGLSHVFSLSCVTILSFTTDNVACIAFAIVYYFAQFRLSPYGNSDPSYMETWCFVMSVGNLFALQLLKRFRWRD
;
A
#
# COMPACT_ATOMS: atom_id res chain seq x y z
N MET A 1 26.21 -3.02 -10.77
CA MET A 1 26.11 -1.55 -10.57
C MET A 1 24.76 -1.00 -11.05
N ALA A 2 24.33 -1.30 -12.29
CA ALA A 2 23.03 -0.88 -12.82
C ALA A 2 21.82 -1.29 -11.95
N LEU A 3 21.78 -2.53 -11.46
CA LEU A 3 20.70 -3.06 -10.61
C LEU A 3 20.57 -2.39 -9.22
N ILE A 4 21.67 -1.81 -8.71
CA ILE A 4 21.68 -1.08 -7.43
C ILE A 4 21.14 0.33 -7.64
N LEU A 5 21.48 0.94 -8.77
CA LEU A 5 21.01 2.27 -9.16
C LEU A 5 19.50 2.26 -9.41
N SER A 6 18.98 1.21 -10.07
CA SER A 6 17.56 1.05 -10.35
C SER A 6 16.72 0.81 -9.09
N LYS A 7 17.16 -0.06 -8.17
CA LYS A 7 16.53 -0.29 -6.86
C LYS A 7 16.44 1.00 -6.04
N ASN A 8 17.53 1.76 -5.94
CA ASN A 8 17.57 3.02 -5.20
C ASN A 8 16.70 4.10 -5.84
N LEU A 9 16.64 4.16 -7.19
CA LEU A 9 15.76 5.08 -7.91
C LEU A 9 14.29 4.80 -7.59
N SER A 10 13.86 3.53 -7.69
CA SER A 10 12.47 3.15 -7.39
C SER A 10 12.11 3.37 -5.92
N ALA A 11 13.02 3.08 -4.99
CA ALA A 11 12.82 3.40 -3.57
C ALA A 11 12.72 4.91 -3.33
N THR A 12 13.53 5.72 -4.03
CA THR A 12 13.47 7.19 -3.97
C THR A 12 12.14 7.71 -4.50
N LEU A 13 11.66 7.17 -5.62
CA LEU A 13 10.33 7.50 -6.15
C LEU A 13 9.22 7.17 -5.15
N LEU A 14 9.33 6.04 -4.44
CA LEU A 14 8.36 5.68 -3.40
C LEU A 14 8.37 6.70 -2.26
N VAL A 15 9.54 7.09 -1.77
CA VAL A 15 9.68 8.13 -0.73
C VAL A 15 9.07 9.45 -1.21
N LEU A 16 9.44 9.92 -2.40
CA LEU A 16 9.00 11.21 -2.92
C LEU A 16 7.49 11.26 -3.15
N THR A 17 6.92 10.24 -3.77
CA THR A 17 5.47 10.18 -4.02
C THR A 17 4.66 10.00 -2.74
N SER A 18 5.17 9.22 -1.78
CA SER A 18 4.55 9.06 -0.46
C SER A 18 4.57 10.37 0.34
N PHE A 19 5.73 11.04 0.39
CA PHE A 19 5.89 12.33 1.04
C PHE A 19 5.03 13.42 0.39
N HIS A 20 5.00 13.47 -0.94
CA HIS A 20 4.13 14.37 -1.69
C HIS A 20 2.66 14.16 -1.34
N SER A 21 2.20 12.90 -1.34
CA SER A 21 0.81 12.55 -1.05
C SER A 21 0.44 12.84 0.40
N PHE A 22 1.33 12.51 1.34
CA PHE A 22 1.19 12.83 2.76
C PHE A 22 1.03 14.34 3.00
N ASN A 23 1.86 15.19 2.41
CA ASN A 23 1.79 16.64 2.62
C ASN A 23 0.59 17.30 1.94
N ARG A 24 0.04 16.68 0.90
CA ARG A 24 -1.10 17.20 0.15
C ARG A 24 -2.46 16.77 0.72
N LEU A 25 -2.48 15.85 1.70
CA LEU A 25 -3.68 15.46 2.40
C LEU A 25 -3.82 16.19 3.75
N PRO A 26 -5.01 16.72 4.07
CA PRO A 26 -5.32 17.23 5.40
C PRO A 26 -5.15 16.20 6.53
N PRO A 27 -4.92 16.63 7.79
CA PRO A 27 -4.69 15.74 8.92
C PRO A 27 -5.78 14.70 9.20
N TYR A 28 -7.03 15.00 8.83
CA TYR A 28 -8.19 14.13 9.09
C TYR A 28 -8.28 12.91 8.17
N PHE A 29 -7.43 12.81 7.14
CA PHE A 29 -7.30 11.59 6.31
C PHE A 29 -6.37 10.57 7.02
N TYR A 30 -6.80 10.07 8.19
CA TYR A 30 -5.95 9.33 9.11
C TYR A 30 -5.36 8.04 8.52
N TYR A 31 -6.18 7.24 7.83
CA TYR A 31 -5.76 5.94 7.31
C TYR A 31 -4.86 6.10 6.09
N ALA A 32 -5.23 6.98 5.14
CA ALA A 32 -4.38 7.24 3.97
C ALA A 32 -3.03 7.84 4.37
N ARG A 33 -3.01 8.76 5.35
CA ARG A 33 -1.75 9.31 5.88
C ARG A 33 -0.90 8.24 6.56
N ALA A 34 -1.51 7.29 7.27
CA ALA A 34 -0.78 6.16 7.86
C ALA A 34 -0.15 5.26 6.77
N ALA A 35 -0.88 4.95 5.71
CA ALA A 35 -0.36 4.19 4.57
C ALA A 35 0.83 4.90 3.90
N PHE A 36 0.74 6.21 3.64
CA PHE A 36 1.85 6.96 3.06
C PHE A 36 3.08 7.03 3.96
N LYS A 37 2.90 7.09 5.29
CA LYS A 37 4.03 6.97 6.23
C LYS A 37 4.70 5.60 6.13
N LEU A 38 3.91 4.52 6.03
CA LEU A 38 4.45 3.17 5.89
C LEU A 38 5.24 3.00 4.59
N TYR A 39 4.73 3.53 3.46
CA TYR A 39 5.45 3.49 2.18
C TYR A 39 6.74 4.32 2.22
N MET A 40 6.69 5.51 2.83
CA MET A 40 7.87 6.35 3.02
C MET A 40 8.93 5.64 3.87
N LEU A 41 8.53 5.01 4.98
CA LEU A 41 9.43 4.23 5.82
C LEU A 41 10.08 3.07 5.05
N CYS A 42 9.29 2.35 4.25
CA CYS A 42 9.79 1.26 3.40
C CYS A 42 10.85 1.77 2.40
N GLY A 43 10.56 2.86 1.71
CA GLY A 43 11.50 3.47 0.76
C GLY A 43 12.80 3.94 1.42
N CYS A 44 12.71 4.59 2.58
CA CYS A 44 13.89 5.00 3.35
C CYS A 44 14.76 3.81 3.77
N LEU A 45 14.15 2.74 4.27
CA LEU A 45 14.87 1.51 4.67
C LEU A 45 15.50 0.81 3.47
N LEU A 46 14.82 0.79 2.31
CA LEU A 46 15.39 0.22 1.08
C LEU A 46 16.61 1.00 0.57
N ILE A 47 16.57 2.33 0.65
CA ILE A 47 17.73 3.19 0.32
C ILE A 47 18.87 2.91 1.30
N PHE A 48 18.58 2.84 2.60
CA PHE A 48 19.58 2.55 3.63
C PHE A 48 20.23 1.17 3.44
N ASP A 49 19.42 0.14 3.17
CA ASP A 49 19.88 -1.21 2.84
C ASP A 49 20.78 -1.22 1.61
N GLY A 50 20.42 -0.45 0.57
CA GLY A 50 21.22 -0.28 -0.65
C GLY A 50 22.63 0.29 -0.39
N VAL A 51 22.81 1.08 0.67
CA VAL A 51 24.09 1.71 1.02
C VAL A 51 24.91 0.89 2.02
N ARG A 52 24.27 0.33 3.06
CA ARG A 52 24.99 -0.25 4.22
C ARG A 52 24.83 -1.76 4.40
N ARG A 53 24.07 -2.44 3.52
CA ARG A 53 23.81 -3.91 3.48
C ARG A 53 24.23 -4.66 4.74
N SER A 54 23.34 -4.67 5.73
CA SER A 54 23.53 -5.35 7.01
C SER A 54 22.41 -6.38 7.21
N SER A 55 22.63 -7.43 8.01
CA SER A 55 21.58 -8.39 8.35
C SER A 55 20.35 -7.71 8.95
N PHE A 56 20.59 -6.73 9.82
CA PHE A 56 19.55 -5.89 10.40
C PHE A 56 18.74 -5.10 9.35
N SER A 57 19.41 -4.48 8.36
CA SER A 57 18.71 -3.70 7.33
C SER A 57 17.83 -4.59 6.44
N VAL A 58 18.28 -5.80 6.13
CA VAL A 58 17.50 -6.76 5.35
C VAL A 58 16.24 -7.19 6.08
N GLU A 59 16.35 -7.56 7.36
CA GLU A 59 15.23 -7.98 8.20
C GLU A 59 14.21 -6.83 8.43
N ALA A 60 14.72 -5.63 8.69
CA ALA A 60 13.87 -4.44 8.84
C ALA A 60 13.11 -4.11 7.55
N VAL A 61 13.75 -4.20 6.39
CA VAL A 61 13.11 -4.01 5.08
C VAL A 61 12.02 -5.04 4.85
N GLN A 62 12.28 -6.33 5.12
CA GLN A 62 11.30 -7.40 4.95
C GLN A 62 10.08 -7.19 5.85
N THR A 63 10.31 -6.85 7.12
CA THR A 63 9.25 -6.59 8.10
C THR A 63 8.37 -5.42 7.68
N VAL A 64 8.98 -4.28 7.35
CA VAL A 64 8.22 -3.09 6.95
C VAL A 64 7.54 -3.30 5.60
N TRP A 65 8.16 -4.02 4.67
CA TRP A 65 7.52 -4.38 3.42
C TRP A 65 6.27 -5.23 3.66
N LEU A 66 6.32 -6.23 4.56
CA LEU A 66 5.15 -7.03 4.91
C LEU A 66 4.03 -6.18 5.51
N TRP A 67 4.38 -5.22 6.39
CA TRP A 67 3.38 -4.28 6.92
C TRP A 67 2.73 -3.48 5.81
N ASN A 68 3.50 -3.03 4.82
CA ASN A 68 2.95 -2.34 3.66
C ASN A 68 2.09 -3.23 2.78
N TYR A 69 2.49 -4.49 2.59
CA TYR A 69 1.70 -5.49 1.86
C TYR A 69 0.34 -5.67 2.51
N CYS A 70 0.31 -5.87 3.84
CA CYS A 70 -0.92 -6.11 4.58
C CYS A 70 -1.79 -4.86 4.73
N LEU A 71 -1.19 -3.73 5.13
CA LEU A 71 -1.93 -2.55 5.58
C LEU A 71 -2.10 -1.47 4.51
N GLY A 72 -1.20 -1.40 3.53
CA GLY A 72 -1.12 -0.28 2.61
C GLY A 72 -2.40 -0.07 1.79
N LEU A 73 -2.83 -1.10 1.05
CA LEU A 73 -4.08 -1.07 0.29
C LEU A 73 -5.29 -0.89 1.21
N PRO A 74 -5.48 -1.71 2.26
CA PRO A 74 -6.72 -1.64 3.04
C PRO A 74 -6.88 -0.31 3.79
N LEU A 75 -5.80 0.31 4.27
CA LEU A 75 -5.86 1.66 4.87
C LEU A 75 -6.33 2.71 3.86
N ILE A 76 -5.83 2.68 2.62
CA ILE A 76 -6.23 3.64 1.58
C ILE A 76 -7.68 3.38 1.15
N SER A 77 -8.06 2.12 0.94
CA SER A 77 -9.45 1.76 0.60
C SER A 77 -10.43 2.16 1.69
N ALA A 78 -10.07 1.96 2.96
CA ALA A 78 -10.85 2.41 4.11
C ALA A 78 -11.08 3.92 4.08
N GLU A 79 -10.02 4.71 3.86
CA GLU A 79 -10.13 6.16 3.75
C GLU A 79 -11.02 6.58 2.57
N ILE A 80 -10.85 5.97 1.41
CA ILE A 80 -11.66 6.26 0.22
C ILE A 80 -13.14 5.98 0.49
N CYS A 81 -13.49 4.86 1.12
CA CYS A 81 -14.88 4.54 1.45
C CYS A 81 -15.48 5.54 2.47
N VAL A 82 -14.70 5.89 3.50
CA VAL A 82 -15.14 6.89 4.50
C VAL A 82 -15.37 8.25 3.83
N THR A 83 -14.42 8.71 3.02
CA THR A 83 -14.46 10.05 2.40
C THR A 83 -15.50 10.15 1.29
N ALA A 84 -15.75 9.08 0.54
CA ALA A 84 -16.82 9.04 -0.46
C ALA A 84 -18.23 9.00 0.16
N GLY A 85 -18.37 8.73 1.47
CA GLY A 85 -19.66 8.60 2.14
C GLY A 85 -20.43 7.33 1.75
N HIS A 86 -19.78 6.38 1.08
CA HIS A 86 -20.35 5.12 0.60
C HIS A 86 -19.54 3.96 1.16
N LEU A 87 -20.20 2.86 1.52
CA LEU A 87 -19.51 1.64 1.99
C LEU A 87 -18.67 1.84 3.27
N SER A 88 -18.86 2.94 4.02
CA SER A 88 -18.12 3.25 5.26
C SER A 88 -18.33 2.21 6.37
N GLN A 89 -19.45 1.48 6.35
CA GLN A 89 -19.71 0.35 7.24
C GLN A 89 -18.67 -0.78 7.10
N PHE A 90 -17.97 -0.85 5.97
CA PHE A 90 -16.97 -1.86 5.69
C PHE A 90 -15.54 -1.47 6.12
N THR A 91 -15.34 -0.24 6.62
CA THR A 91 -14.04 0.23 7.13
C THR A 91 -13.44 -0.70 8.18
N ASN A 92 -14.26 -1.25 9.08
CA ASN A 92 -13.78 -2.19 10.10
C ASN A 92 -13.21 -3.47 9.47
N VAL A 93 -13.82 -3.97 8.39
CA VAL A 93 -13.36 -5.16 7.67
C VAL A 93 -12.03 -4.89 6.98
N HIS A 94 -11.87 -3.70 6.39
CA HIS A 94 -10.58 -3.27 5.80
C HIS A 94 -9.44 -3.19 6.83
N ILE A 95 -9.73 -3.06 8.12
CA ILE A 95 -8.70 -2.82 9.14
C ILE A 95 -8.41 -4.07 9.97
N ILE A 96 -9.45 -4.79 10.41
CA ILE A 96 -9.31 -5.91 11.35
C ILE A 96 -8.48 -7.04 10.75
N LEU A 97 -8.80 -7.48 9.52
CA LEU A 97 -8.10 -8.62 8.90
C LEU A 97 -6.61 -8.31 8.67
N PRO A 98 -6.21 -7.17 8.07
CA PRO A 98 -4.80 -6.80 7.96
C PRO A 98 -4.05 -6.67 9.28
N ILE A 99 -4.67 -6.08 10.31
CA ILE A 99 -4.03 -5.94 11.63
C ILE A 99 -3.83 -7.32 12.25
N TYR A 100 -4.85 -8.18 12.20
CA TYR A 100 -4.73 -9.56 12.65
C TYR A 100 -3.55 -10.26 11.96
N THR A 101 -3.44 -10.16 10.64
CA THR A 101 -2.33 -10.79 9.89
C THR A 101 -0.96 -10.25 10.31
N VAL A 102 -0.82 -8.94 10.53
CA VAL A 102 0.44 -8.33 11.01
C VAL A 102 0.78 -8.80 12.43
N LEU A 103 -0.22 -8.93 13.31
CA LEU A 103 -0.01 -9.44 14.67
C LEU A 103 0.39 -10.92 14.65
N SER A 104 -0.33 -11.75 13.90
CA SER A 104 -0.01 -13.17 13.76
C SER A 104 1.40 -13.37 13.20
N TYR A 105 1.83 -12.56 12.23
CA TYR A 105 3.19 -12.64 11.72
C TYR A 105 4.27 -12.46 12.79
N HIS A 106 4.04 -11.61 13.81
CA HIS A 106 5.02 -11.35 14.86
C HIS A 106 4.90 -12.29 16.07
N PHE A 107 3.68 -12.69 16.42
CA PHE A 107 3.43 -13.42 17.68
C PHE A 107 3.15 -14.90 17.50
N ALA A 108 2.60 -15.30 16.35
CA ALA A 108 2.22 -16.68 16.08
C ALA A 108 2.23 -16.96 14.56
N PRO A 109 3.43 -16.99 13.92
CA PRO A 109 3.57 -17.05 12.46
C PRO A 109 2.87 -18.24 11.81
N GLU A 110 2.71 -19.33 12.54
CA GLU A 110 1.99 -20.54 12.12
C GLU A 110 0.49 -20.30 11.85
N TYR A 111 -0.08 -19.19 12.32
CA TYR A 111 -1.48 -18.80 12.08
C TYR A 111 -1.62 -17.72 11.00
N VAL A 112 -0.55 -17.37 10.27
CA VAL A 112 -0.64 -16.43 9.14
C VAL A 112 -1.35 -17.12 7.98
N ASP A 113 -2.61 -16.72 7.74
CA ASP A 113 -3.41 -17.22 6.62
C ASP A 113 -3.29 -16.28 5.40
N ALA A 114 -2.55 -16.75 4.39
CA ALA A 114 -2.37 -16.03 3.14
C ALA A 114 -3.66 -15.88 2.31
N TYR A 115 -4.60 -16.82 2.43
CA TYR A 115 -5.90 -16.74 1.74
C TYR A 115 -6.79 -15.69 2.37
N LEU A 116 -6.81 -15.61 3.70
CA LEU A 116 -7.55 -14.57 4.43
C LEU A 116 -7.04 -13.17 4.09
N LEU A 117 -5.71 -13.01 3.98
CA LEU A 117 -5.10 -11.76 3.52
C LEU A 117 -5.46 -11.45 2.06
N GLY A 118 -5.42 -12.45 1.18
CA GLY A 118 -5.85 -12.33 -0.21
C GLY A 118 -7.31 -11.87 -0.32
N LEU A 119 -8.21 -12.43 0.48
CA LEU A 119 -9.61 -12.01 0.56
C LEU A 119 -9.75 -10.55 1.02
N SER A 120 -8.96 -10.12 2.01
CA SER A 120 -8.93 -8.71 2.45
C SER A 120 -8.51 -7.76 1.31
N HIS A 121 -7.52 -8.16 0.51
CA HIS A 121 -7.10 -7.39 -0.66
C HIS A 121 -8.18 -7.34 -1.74
N VAL A 122 -8.77 -8.49 -2.10
CA VAL A 122 -9.88 -8.54 -3.07
C VAL A 122 -11.02 -7.64 -2.61
N PHE A 123 -11.41 -7.74 -1.35
CA PHE A 123 -12.47 -6.92 -0.77
C PHE A 123 -12.17 -5.41 -0.86
N SER A 124 -10.92 -5.02 -0.57
CA SER A 124 -10.44 -3.64 -0.67
C SER A 124 -10.46 -3.10 -2.09
N LEU A 125 -10.14 -3.93 -3.09
CA LEU A 125 -10.23 -3.57 -4.50
C LEU A 125 -11.69 -3.50 -4.98
N SER A 126 -12.53 -4.45 -4.56
CA SER A 126 -13.95 -4.50 -4.91
C SER A 126 -14.68 -3.26 -4.42
N CYS A 127 -14.47 -2.83 -3.17
CA CYS A 127 -15.10 -1.63 -2.63
C CYS A 127 -14.73 -0.39 -3.44
N VAL A 128 -13.44 -0.19 -3.75
CA VAL A 128 -13.00 0.95 -4.56
C VAL A 128 -13.55 0.85 -5.99
N THR A 129 -13.62 -0.35 -6.57
CA THR A 129 -14.18 -0.55 -7.92
C THR A 129 -15.67 -0.22 -7.95
N ILE A 130 -16.44 -0.62 -6.94
CA ILE A 130 -17.86 -0.27 -6.81
C ILE A 130 -18.03 1.24 -6.75
N LEU A 131 -17.16 1.96 -6.03
CA LEU A 131 -17.18 3.42 -5.99
C LEU A 131 -17.00 4.07 -7.36
N SER A 132 -16.29 3.43 -8.30
CA SER A 132 -16.22 3.92 -9.68
C SER A 132 -17.60 4.06 -10.32
N PHE A 133 -18.50 3.11 -10.06
CA PHE A 133 -19.83 3.08 -10.64
C PHE A 133 -20.79 4.00 -9.88
N THR A 134 -20.67 4.08 -8.55
CA THR A 134 -21.58 4.92 -7.74
C THR A 134 -21.23 6.40 -7.79
N THR A 135 -19.98 6.76 -8.14
CA THR A 135 -19.48 8.15 -8.14
C THR A 135 -19.01 8.66 -9.51
N ASP A 136 -19.22 7.86 -10.57
CA ASP A 136 -18.76 8.13 -11.95
C ASP A 136 -17.28 8.57 -12.02
N ASN A 137 -16.43 7.82 -11.31
CA ASN A 137 -15.02 8.15 -11.14
C ASN A 137 -14.11 7.01 -11.59
N VAL A 138 -13.84 6.96 -12.90
CA VAL A 138 -12.99 5.94 -13.55
C VAL A 138 -11.59 5.84 -12.94
N ALA A 139 -11.08 6.87 -12.25
CA ALA A 139 -9.81 6.79 -11.55
C ALA A 139 -9.80 5.71 -10.46
N CYS A 140 -10.97 5.28 -9.95
CA CYS A 140 -11.10 4.17 -9.00
C CYS A 140 -10.70 2.85 -9.65
N ILE A 141 -11.06 2.64 -10.92
CA ILE A 141 -10.65 1.45 -11.68
C ILE A 141 -9.15 1.46 -11.93
N ALA A 142 -8.59 2.62 -12.33
CA ALA A 142 -7.14 2.75 -12.52
C ALA A 142 -6.36 2.44 -11.23
N PHE A 143 -6.81 2.99 -10.09
CA PHE A 143 -6.27 2.66 -8.77
C PHE A 143 -6.35 1.16 -8.48
N ALA A 144 -7.53 0.54 -8.68
CA ALA A 144 -7.74 -0.87 -8.40
C ALA A 144 -6.84 -1.77 -9.25
N ILE A 145 -6.63 -1.43 -10.53
CA ILE A 145 -5.72 -2.16 -11.42
C ILE A 145 -4.27 -2.06 -10.92
N VAL A 146 -3.79 -0.86 -10.60
CA VAL A 146 -2.41 -0.67 -10.10
C VAL A 146 -2.17 -1.49 -8.84
N TYR A 147 -3.10 -1.44 -7.89
CA TYR A 147 -2.99 -2.18 -6.64
C TYR A 147 -3.18 -3.69 -6.83
N TYR A 148 -4.01 -4.15 -7.77
CA TYR A 148 -4.09 -5.56 -8.14
C TYR A 148 -2.72 -6.11 -8.59
N PHE A 149 -2.02 -5.36 -9.46
CA PHE A 149 -0.68 -5.75 -9.90
C PHE A 149 0.31 -5.78 -8.73
N ALA A 150 0.30 -4.75 -7.88
CA ALA A 150 1.16 -4.69 -6.70
C ALA A 150 0.95 -5.86 -5.73
N GLN A 151 -0.31 -6.26 -5.51
CA GLN A 151 -0.68 -7.20 -4.45
C GLN A 151 -0.71 -8.66 -4.88
N PHE A 152 -1.04 -8.96 -6.15
CA PHE A 152 -1.22 -10.35 -6.62
C PHE A 152 -0.21 -10.79 -7.68
N ARG A 153 0.17 -9.89 -8.60
CA ARG A 153 1.09 -10.25 -9.69
C ARG A 153 2.55 -10.20 -9.27
N LEU A 154 2.85 -9.34 -8.31
CA LEU A 154 4.21 -9.14 -7.85
C LEU A 154 4.47 -9.85 -6.49
N SER A 155 3.44 -10.33 -5.78
CA SER A 155 3.50 -10.97 -4.45
C SER A 155 4.61 -12.04 -4.26
N PRO A 156 5.28 -12.10 -3.08
CA PRO A 156 6.46 -12.96 -2.84
C PRO A 156 6.18 -14.46 -2.77
N TYR A 157 4.91 -14.90 -2.78
CA TYR A 157 4.62 -16.33 -2.94
C TYR A 157 4.97 -16.85 -4.34
N GLY A 158 5.27 -15.94 -5.29
CA GLY A 158 5.86 -16.24 -6.59
C GLY A 158 7.31 -15.76 -6.68
N ASN A 159 8.25 -16.61 -6.27
CA ASN A 159 9.68 -16.57 -6.55
C ASN A 159 10.50 -15.33 -6.09
N SER A 160 11.57 -15.66 -5.37
CA SER A 160 12.60 -14.85 -4.73
C SER A 160 13.49 -14.05 -5.70
N ASP A 161 12.92 -13.23 -6.59
CA ASP A 161 13.70 -12.30 -7.40
C ASP A 161 13.81 -10.93 -6.70
N PRO A 162 15.02 -10.43 -6.37
CA PRO A 162 15.20 -9.08 -5.84
C PRO A 162 14.68 -7.94 -6.76
N SER A 163 14.39 -8.21 -8.03
CA SER A 163 13.70 -7.29 -8.95
C SER A 163 12.25 -6.98 -8.52
N TYR A 164 11.65 -7.83 -7.67
CA TYR A 164 10.31 -7.63 -7.14
C TYR A 164 10.22 -6.35 -6.29
N MET A 165 11.09 -6.25 -5.27
CA MET A 165 11.74 -5.01 -4.80
C MET A 165 11.35 -3.72 -5.52
N GLU A 166 12.04 -3.59 -6.64
CA GLU A 166 12.10 -2.43 -7.48
C GLU A 166 10.77 -2.18 -8.17
N THR A 167 10.20 -3.24 -8.76
CA THR A 167 8.95 -3.16 -9.51
C THR A 167 7.79 -2.79 -8.60
N TRP A 168 7.73 -3.37 -7.39
CA TRP A 168 6.74 -3.02 -6.38
C TRP A 168 6.85 -1.55 -5.98
N CYS A 169 8.06 -1.06 -5.67
CA CYS A 169 8.26 0.36 -5.33
C CYS A 169 7.79 1.29 -6.43
N PHE A 170 8.09 0.97 -7.69
CA PHE A 170 7.64 1.74 -8.85
C PHE A 170 6.11 1.75 -8.98
N VAL A 171 5.48 0.58 -8.96
CA VAL A 171 4.01 0.43 -9.07
C VAL A 171 3.31 1.15 -7.91
N MET A 172 3.83 1.04 -6.69
CA MET A 172 3.27 1.74 -5.52
C MET A 172 3.48 3.25 -5.59
N SER A 173 4.56 3.73 -6.20
CA SER A 173 4.77 5.16 -6.45
C SER A 173 3.68 5.73 -7.35
N VAL A 174 3.32 5.00 -8.41
CA VAL A 174 2.19 5.35 -9.29
C VAL A 174 0.86 5.23 -8.52
N GLY A 175 0.70 4.18 -7.72
CA GLY A 175 -0.46 3.96 -6.86
C GLY A 175 -0.71 5.11 -5.87
N ASN A 176 0.35 5.68 -5.30
CA ASN A 176 0.26 6.85 -4.42
C ASN A 176 -0.34 8.07 -5.12
N LEU A 177 0.04 8.31 -6.38
CA LEU A 177 -0.49 9.43 -7.16
C LEU A 177 -1.98 9.23 -7.46
N PHE A 178 -2.40 8.02 -7.83
CA PHE A 178 -3.82 7.70 -8.01
C PHE A 178 -4.60 7.83 -6.70
N ALA A 179 -4.07 7.30 -5.60
CA ALA A 179 -4.68 7.42 -4.27
C ALA A 179 -4.91 8.89 -3.90
N LEU A 180 -3.90 9.74 -4.08
CA LEU A 180 -4.00 11.17 -3.80
C LEU A 180 -5.08 11.86 -4.64
N GLN A 181 -5.16 11.56 -5.93
CA GLN A 181 -6.17 12.15 -6.82
C GLN A 181 -7.58 11.72 -6.41
N LEU A 182 -7.77 10.44 -6.07
CA LEU A 182 -9.05 9.92 -5.59
C LEU A 182 -9.48 10.59 -4.29
N LEU A 183 -8.61 10.63 -3.30
CA LEU A 183 -8.90 11.21 -1.99
C LEU A 183 -9.20 12.71 -2.07
N LYS A 184 -8.54 13.44 -2.98
CA LYS A 184 -8.88 14.85 -3.25
C LYS A 184 -10.23 15.02 -3.93
N ARG A 185 -10.60 14.09 -4.81
CA ARG A 185 -11.86 14.16 -5.57
C ARG A 185 -13.07 13.78 -4.71
N PHE A 186 -12.89 12.85 -3.77
CA PHE A 186 -13.90 12.50 -2.78
C PHE A 186 -13.99 13.47 -1.61
N ARG A 187 -13.15 14.51 -1.57
CA ARG A 187 -13.36 15.62 -0.64
C ARG A 187 -14.73 16.22 -0.93
N TRP A 188 -15.68 15.90 -0.05
CA TRP A 188 -17.03 16.40 -0.10
C TRP A 188 -17.02 17.93 -0.10
N ARG A 189 -17.93 18.45 -0.92
CA ARG A 189 -18.37 19.84 -0.95
C ARG A 189 -18.96 20.13 0.42
N ASP A 190 -18.28 20.94 1.21
CA ASP A 190 -18.95 21.80 2.18
C ASP A 190 -19.57 22.97 1.41
#